data_AF-A0A226MA22-F1
#
_entry.id   AF-A0A226MA22-F1
#
_cell.length_a   1.000
_cell.length_b   1.000
_cell.length_c   1.000
_cell.angle_alpha   90.00
_cell.angle_beta   90.00
_cell.angle_gamma   90.00
#
_symmetry.space_group_name_H-M   'P 1'
#
loop_
_entity.id
_entity.type
_entity.pdbx_description
1 polymer ?
#
loop_
_entity_poly.entity_id
_entity_poly.type
_entity_poly.pdbx_seq_one_letter_code
_entity_poly.pdbx_strand_id
1 'polypeptide(L)'
;VPGDIDEVNALKLQVDQWKIPTGLEDPHVPASLLKLWYRELEEPLIPHDFYERCITHYENPEAAVAVVHSLPRINKMVLCYLIRFL
;
A
#
# COMPACT_ATOMS: atom_id res chain seq x y z
N VAL A 1 -2.00 13.47 -8.80
CA VAL A 1 -0.73 14.11 -9.22
C VAL A 1 0.42 13.27 -8.67
N PRO A 2 1.37 12.81 -9.50
CA PRO A 2 2.60 12.17 -9.03
C PRO A 2 3.59 13.23 -8.52
N GLY A 3 4.32 12.93 -7.45
CA GLY A 3 5.49 13.73 -7.04
C GLY A 3 6.67 13.56 -7.98
N ASP A 4 7.67 14.42 -7.83
CA ASP A 4 8.91 14.37 -8.59
C ASP A 4 9.63 13.02 -8.41
N ILE A 5 10.02 12.39 -9.53
CA ILE A 5 10.56 11.03 -9.52
C ILE A 5 11.94 10.98 -8.85
N ASP A 6 12.77 12.00 -9.04
CA ASP A 6 14.11 12.05 -8.46
C ASP A 6 14.02 12.22 -6.94
N GLU A 7 13.10 13.06 -6.47
CA GLU A 7 12.82 13.21 -5.03
C GLU A 7 12.24 11.93 -4.42
N VAL A 8 11.33 11.24 -5.11
CA VAL A 8 10.78 9.96 -4.65
C VAL A 8 11.88 8.90 -4.51
N ASN A 9 12.79 8.81 -5.49
CA ASN A 9 13.91 7.88 -5.45
C ASN A 9 14.92 8.23 -4.34
N ALA A 10 15.22 9.52 -4.16
CA ALA A 10 16.07 9.99 -3.07
C ALA A 10 15.47 9.64 -1.70
N LEU A 11 14.17 9.85 -1.54
CA LEU A 11 13.43 9.50 -0.32
C LEU A 11 13.42 7.98 -0.08
N LYS A 12 13.21 7.18 -1.13
CA LYS A 12 13.27 5.72 -1.06
C LYS A 12 14.62 5.25 -0.51
N LEU A 13 15.73 5.75 -1.06
CA LEU A 13 17.08 5.40 -0.62
C LEU A 13 17.32 5.71 0.87
N GLN A 14 16.74 6.79 1.39
CA GLN A 14 16.82 7.11 2.82
C GLN A 14 16.04 6.10 3.67
N VAL A 15 14.80 5.81 3.28
CA VAL A 15 13.93 4.87 4.01
C VAL A 15 14.49 3.44 3.99
N ASP A 16 15.04 3.00 2.86
CA ASP A 16 15.71 1.69 2.72
C ASP A 16 16.92 1.56 3.68
N GLN A 17 17.52 2.68 4.07
CA GLN A 17 18.61 2.76 5.05
C GLN A 17 18.13 3.00 6.49
N TRP A 18 16.83 2.84 6.76
CA TRP A 18 16.20 3.09 8.07
C TRP A 18 16.32 4.54 8.57
N LYS A 19 16.51 5.50 7.66
CA LYS A 19 16.54 6.93 8.01
C LYS A 19 15.12 7.48 7.99
N ILE A 20 14.77 8.21 9.05
CA ILE A 20 13.49 8.92 9.14
C ILE A 20 13.59 10.18 8.27
N PRO A 21 12.74 10.35 7.25
CA PRO A 21 12.75 11.56 6.43
C PRO A 21 12.34 12.80 7.24
N THR A 22 13.00 13.92 6.96
CA THR A 22 12.70 15.22 7.57
C THR A 22 12.66 16.31 6.50
N GLY A 23 11.85 17.35 6.70
CA GLY A 23 11.81 18.49 5.77
C GLY A 23 11.11 18.19 4.44
N LEU A 24 10.07 17.35 4.45
CA LEU A 24 9.26 17.09 3.27
C LEU A 24 8.31 18.27 3.03
N GLU A 25 8.50 18.99 1.93
CA GLU A 25 7.68 20.15 1.54
C GLU A 25 6.56 19.77 0.57
N ASP A 26 6.84 18.92 -0.42
CA ASP A 26 5.84 18.42 -1.36
C ASP A 26 5.17 17.12 -0.83
N PRO A 27 3.86 17.13 -0.51
CA PRO A 27 3.15 15.94 -0.08
C PRO A 27 3.00 14.87 -1.17
N HIS A 28 3.18 15.21 -2.45
CA HIS A 28 3.10 14.26 -3.55
C HIS A 28 4.28 13.28 -3.56
N VAL A 29 5.45 13.68 -3.03
CA VAL A 29 6.64 12.82 -2.93
C VAL A 29 6.44 11.63 -1.98
N PRO A 30 6.13 11.82 -0.68
CA PRO A 30 5.88 10.69 0.22
C PRO A 30 4.64 9.88 -0.18
N ALA A 31 3.62 10.50 -0.77
CA ALA A 31 2.46 9.78 -1.28
C ALA A 31 2.82 8.90 -2.50
N SER A 32 3.67 9.39 -3.40
CA SER A 32 4.23 8.60 -4.51
C SER A 32 5.08 7.45 -4.00
N LEU A 33 5.94 7.68 -2.99
CA LEU A 33 6.74 6.63 -2.38
C LEU A 33 5.87 5.53 -1.75
N LEU A 34 4.81 5.88 -1.02
CA LEU A 34 3.87 4.90 -0.45
C LEU A 34 3.24 4.02 -1.54
N LYS A 35 2.80 4.61 -2.66
CA LYS A 35 2.26 3.86 -3.80
C LYS A 35 3.31 2.99 -4.49
N LEU A 36 4.55 3.46 -4.58
CA LEU A 36 5.66 2.69 -5.15
C LEU A 36 5.95 1.47 -4.28
N TRP A 37 6.01 1.64 -2.96
CA TRP A 37 6.24 0.54 -2.02
C TRP A 37 5.24 -0.61 -2.20
N TYR A 38 3.94 -0.32 -2.30
CA TYR A 38 2.93 -1.36 -2.56
C TYR A 38 3.09 -2.07 -3.91
N ARG A 39 3.66 -1.39 -4.91
CA ARG A 39 3.89 -1.95 -6.25
C ARG A 39 5.12 -2.84 -6.32
N GLU A 40 6.12 -2.55 -5.50
CA GLU A 40 7.39 -3.28 -5.45
C GLU A 40 7.37 -4.48 -4.50
N LEU A 41 6.26 -4.71 -3.78
CA LEU A 41 6.11 -5.93 -2.97
C LEU A 41 6.22 -7.17 -3.87
N GLU A 42 6.98 -8.18 -3.40
CA GLU A 42 7.09 -9.48 -4.08
C GLU A 42 5.70 -10.10 -4.31
N GLU A 43 4.83 -10.00 -3.30
CA GLU A 43 3.42 -10.35 -3.39
C GLU A 43 2.55 -9.11 -3.07
N PRO A 44 1.50 -8.81 -3.86
CA PRO A 44 0.62 -7.68 -3.60
C PRO A 44 -0.02 -7.75 -2.21
N LEU A 45 -0.39 -6.58 -1.69
CA LEU A 45 -1.02 -6.46 -0.37
C LEU A 45 -2.22 -7.42 -0.20
N ILE A 46 -3.02 -7.59 -1.25
CA ILE A 46 -4.02 -8.64 -1.35
C ILE A 46 -3.39 -9.77 -2.18
N PRO A 47 -3.04 -10.93 -1.59
CA PRO A 47 -2.41 -12.04 -2.30
C PRO A 47 -3.22 -12.51 -3.50
N HIS A 48 -2.54 -13.03 -4.51
CA HIS A 48 -3.17 -13.44 -5.79
C HIS A 48 -4.28 -14.48 -5.60
N ASP A 49 -4.15 -15.36 -4.60
CA ASP A 49 -5.15 -16.39 -4.26
C ASP A 49 -6.53 -15.80 -3.88
N PHE A 50 -6.60 -14.52 -3.52
CA PHE A 50 -7.85 -13.83 -3.20
C PHE A 50 -8.42 -13.05 -4.39
N TYR A 51 -7.67 -12.86 -5.48
CA TYR A 51 -8.05 -11.99 -6.59
C TYR A 51 -9.40 -12.38 -7.21
N GLU A 52 -9.56 -13.66 -7.57
CA GLU A 52 -10.80 -14.19 -8.16
C GLU A 52 -12.02 -13.97 -7.26
N ARG A 53 -11.86 -14.16 -5.94
CA ARG A 53 -12.93 -13.91 -4.96
C ARG A 53 -13.31 -12.43 -4.89
N CYS A 54 -12.33 -11.53 -4.96
CA CYS A 54 -12.57 -10.09 -4.97
C CYS A 54 -13.37 -9.66 -6.20
N ILE A 55 -13.01 -10.14 -7.39
CA ILE A 55 -13.71 -9.76 -8.63
C ILE A 55 -15.08 -10.42 -8.77
N THR A 56 -15.24 -11.66 -8.28
CA THR A 56 -16.51 -12.39 -8.40
C THR A 56 -17.60 -11.82 -7.49
N HIS A 57 -17.21 -11.20 -6.37
CA HIS A 57 -18.12 -10.68 -5.36
C HIS A 57 -17.98 -9.16 -5.13
N TYR A 58 -17.55 -8.41 -6.16
CA TYR A 58 -17.21 -6.99 -6.03
C TYR A 58 -18.35 -6.10 -5.51
N GLU A 59 -19.61 -6.48 -5.74
CA GLU A 59 -20.81 -5.76 -5.31
C GLU A 59 -21.37 -6.19 -3.95
N ASN A 60 -20.71 -7.15 -3.27
CA ASN A 60 -21.16 -7.70 -2.00
C ASN A 60 -20.24 -7.24 -0.84
N PRO A 61 -20.68 -6.30 0.01
CA PRO A 61 -19.89 -5.78 1.12
C PRO A 61 -19.49 -6.85 2.15
N GLU A 62 -20.38 -7.78 2.48
CA GLU A 62 -20.12 -8.86 3.43
C GLU A 62 -19.03 -9.80 2.92
N ALA A 63 -19.03 -10.11 1.62
CA ALA A 63 -18.00 -10.91 0.98
C ALA A 63 -16.63 -10.19 0.99
N ALA A 64 -16.60 -8.87 0.75
CA ALA A 64 -15.38 -8.08 0.84
C ALA A 64 -14.80 -8.12 2.27
N VAL A 65 -15.64 -7.96 3.29
CA VAL A 65 -15.25 -8.10 4.70
C VAL A 65 -14.71 -9.50 4.99
N ALA A 66 -15.36 -10.55 4.48
CA ALA A 66 -14.89 -11.93 4.65
C ALA A 66 -13.52 -12.19 4.02
N VAL A 67 -13.21 -11.58 2.86
CA VAL A 67 -11.87 -11.62 2.26
C VAL A 67 -10.87 -10.97 3.22
N VAL A 68 -11.14 -9.76 3.72
CA VAL A 68 -10.26 -9.06 4.67
C VAL A 68 -10.02 -9.87 5.94
N HIS A 69 -11.03 -10.59 6.45
CA HIS A 69 -10.87 -11.49 7.59
C HIS A 69 -10.00 -12.72 7.30
N SER A 70 -9.95 -13.16 6.04
CA SER A 70 -9.20 -14.33 5.61
C SER A 70 -7.75 -14.02 5.23
N LEU A 71 -7.38 -12.74 5.11
CA LEU A 71 -6.01 -12.33 4.78
C LEU A 71 -5.00 -12.74 5.87
N PRO A 72 -3.74 -13.03 5.49
CA PRO A 72 -2.67 -13.20 6.46
C PRO A 72 -2.59 -11.98 7.40
N ARG A 73 -2.21 -12.23 8.66
CA ARG A 73 -2.25 -11.22 9.73
C ARG A 73 -1.55 -9.91 9.33
N ILE A 74 -0.38 -10.00 8.71
CA ILE A 74 0.39 -8.82 8.32
C ILE A 74 -0.29 -8.02 7.20
N ASN A 75 -0.76 -8.68 6.15
CA ASN A 75 -1.51 -8.07 5.05
C ASN A 75 -2.77 -7.37 5.56
N LYS A 76 -3.54 -8.05 6.43
CA LYS A 76 -4.73 -7.50 7.06
C LYS A 76 -4.42 -6.24 7.86
N MET A 77 -3.36 -6.26 8.68
CA MET A 77 -2.95 -5.09 9.47
C MET A 77 -2.59 -3.90 8.59
N VAL A 78 -1.78 -4.13 7.54
CA VAL A 78 -1.37 -3.09 6.59
C VAL A 78 -2.57 -2.54 5.82
N LEU A 79 -3.46 -3.40 5.34
CA LEU A 79 -4.68 -3.00 4.64
C LEU A 79 -5.63 -2.20 5.52
N CYS A 80 -5.90 -2.63 6.75
CA CYS A 80 -6.73 -1.87 7.69
C CYS A 80 -6.09 -0.51 8.03
N TYR A 81 -4.77 -0.45 8.15
CA TYR A 81 -4.07 0.82 8.33
C TYR A 81 -4.26 1.74 7.13
N LEU A 82 -4.08 1.22 5.91
CA LEU A 82 -4.26 1.97 4.67
C LEU A 82 -5.68 2.50 4.53
N ILE A 83 -6.69 1.64 4.72
CA ILE A 83 -8.12 2.04 4.63
C ILE A 83 -8.46 3.12 5.66
N ARG A 84 -7.92 3.04 6.89
CA ARG A 84 -8.15 4.06 7.92
C ARG A 84 -7.43 5.38 7.61
N PHE A 85 -6.32 5.32 6.86
CA PHE A 85 -5.53 6.49 6.50
C PHE A 85 -6.14 7.26 5.32
N LEU A 86 -6.74 6.55 4.36
CA LEU A 86 -7.47 7.12 3.22
C LEU A 86 -8.77 7.81 3.65
#